data_AF-A0AA43EQP6-F1
#
_entry.id   AF-A0AA43EQP6-F1
#
_cell.length_a   1.000
_cell.length_b   1.000
_cell.length_c   1.000
_cell.angle_alpha   90.00
_cell.angle_beta   90.00
_cell.angle_gamma   90.00
#
_symmetry.space_group_name_H-M   'P 1'
#
loop_
_entity.id
_entity.type
_entity.pdbx_description
1 polymer ?
#
loop_
_entity_poly.entity_id
_entity_poly.type
_entity_poly.pdbx_seq_one_letter_code
_entity_poly.pdbx_strand_id
1 'polypeptide(L)'
;MNIRNRIITISLGVVLCAGVVHAAEPAEVEQFVKARIEIGEMMTNYFKGGSGYGDGQRPSQEQMRQMGADINAKLTALLAKHELTLDQYRQRSPEVFADDAAVKQYLGEHPDLKQRYEALPLDRMGRGGSTGRGY
;
A
#
# COMPACT_ATOMS: atom_id res chain seq x y z
N MET A 1 -30.74 56.19 29.83
CA MET A 1 -29.46 56.54 29.15
C MET A 1 -28.52 55.36 29.32
N ASN A 2 -27.80 54.82 28.36
CA ASN A 2 -27.85 54.75 26.90
C ASN A 2 -26.73 53.77 26.53
N ILE A 3 -27.10 52.67 25.87
CA ILE A 3 -26.42 51.95 24.78
C ILE A 3 -24.87 51.95 24.76
N ARG A 4 -24.28 50.75 24.86
CA ARG A 4 -23.15 50.31 24.00
C ARG A 4 -22.99 48.79 24.15
N ASN A 5 -23.49 48.00 23.18
CA ASN A 5 -22.68 47.40 22.10
C ASN A 5 -21.45 46.65 22.67
N ARG A 6 -21.17 45.38 22.39
CA ARG A 6 -21.46 44.61 21.18
C ARG A 6 -20.74 43.24 21.29
N ILE A 7 -21.28 42.27 20.55
CA ILE A 7 -20.58 41.13 19.90
C ILE A 7 -20.31 39.90 20.77
N ILE A 8 -21.28 38.98 20.68
CA ILE A 8 -21.10 37.53 20.73
C ILE A 8 -20.13 37.15 19.61
N THR A 9 -18.96 36.59 19.96
CA THR A 9 -18.13 35.87 18.98
C THR A 9 -18.04 34.42 19.45
N ILE A 10 -18.97 33.60 18.97
CA ILE A 10 -18.86 32.15 19.01
C ILE A 10 -17.81 31.79 17.95
N SER A 11 -16.56 31.68 18.36
CA SER A 11 -15.48 31.15 17.53
C SER A 11 -15.59 29.64 17.49
N LEU A 12 -16.63 29.11 16.83
CA LEU A 12 -16.74 27.69 16.52
C LEU A 12 -15.81 27.40 15.32
N GLY A 13 -14.51 27.38 15.58
CA GLY A 13 -13.50 26.92 14.63
C GLY A 13 -13.53 25.41 14.52
N VAL A 14 -14.58 24.84 13.93
CA VAL A 14 -14.48 23.49 13.39
C VAL A 14 -13.65 23.61 12.12
N VAL A 15 -12.33 23.53 12.27
CA VAL A 15 -11.46 23.09 11.18
C VAL A 15 -11.84 21.64 10.92
N LEU A 16 -12.84 21.46 10.05
CA LEU A 16 -13.01 20.22 9.31
C LEU A 16 -11.72 20.06 8.50
N CYS A 17 -10.76 19.34 9.07
CA CYS A 17 -9.88 18.51 8.26
C CYS A 17 -10.78 17.49 7.56
N ALA A 18 -11.48 17.94 6.52
CA ALA A 18 -11.89 17.07 5.45
C ALA A 18 -10.57 16.60 4.84
N GLY A 19 -10.01 15.53 5.40
CA GLY A 19 -9.11 14.67 4.65
C GLY A 19 -9.90 14.32 3.41
N VAL A 20 -9.54 14.94 2.29
CA VAL A 20 -10.09 14.55 1.00
C VAL A 20 -9.57 13.15 0.79
N VAL A 21 -10.38 12.16 1.18
CA VAL A 21 -10.23 10.79 0.68
C VAL A 21 -10.54 10.94 -0.80
N HIS A 22 -9.51 11.20 -1.60
CA HIS A 22 -9.61 11.02 -3.05
C HIS A 22 -9.88 9.53 -3.22
N ALA A 23 -11.12 9.19 -3.60
CA ALA A 23 -11.43 7.85 -4.07
C ALA A 23 -10.44 7.54 -5.19
N ALA A 24 -9.75 6.41 -5.09
CA ALA A 24 -8.80 6.00 -6.11
C ALA A 24 -9.56 5.80 -7.43
N GLU A 25 -9.05 6.36 -8.52
CA GLU A 25 -9.71 6.18 -9.81
C GLU A 25 -9.68 4.69 -10.21
N PRO A 26 -10.69 4.16 -10.91
CA PRO A 26 -10.73 2.74 -11.27
C PRO A 26 -9.47 2.25 -12.00
N ALA A 27 -8.90 3.08 -12.88
CA ALA A 27 -7.65 2.78 -13.58
C ALA A 27 -6.44 2.71 -12.62
N GLU A 28 -6.41 3.56 -11.59
CA GLU A 28 -5.38 3.54 -10.57
C GLU A 28 -5.52 2.28 -9.69
N VAL A 29 -6.75 1.91 -9.29
CA VAL A 29 -7.00 0.67 -8.55
C VAL A 29 -6.53 -0.54 -9.34
N GLU A 30 -6.87 -0.63 -10.63
CA GLU A 30 -6.40 -1.68 -11.54
C GLU A 30 -4.87 -1.77 -11.56
N GLN A 31 -4.20 -0.65 -11.83
CA GLN A 31 -2.75 -0.56 -11.97
C GLN A 31 -2.04 -0.99 -10.67
N PHE A 32 -2.51 -0.50 -9.52
CA PHE A 32 -1.91 -0.82 -8.23
C PHE A 32 -2.20 -2.25 -7.79
N VAL A 33 -3.39 -2.79 -8.02
CA VAL A 33 -3.73 -4.19 -7.71
C VAL A 33 -2.87 -5.14 -8.51
N LYS A 34 -2.73 -4.92 -9.83
CA LYS A 34 -1.85 -5.74 -10.69
C LYS A 34 -0.40 -5.65 -10.25
N ALA A 35 0.10 -4.44 -9.99
CA ALA A 35 1.45 -4.24 -9.46
C ALA A 35 1.67 -4.97 -8.12
N ARG A 36 0.71 -4.90 -7.18
CA ARG A 36 0.77 -5.60 -5.89
C ARG A 36 0.85 -7.11 -6.05
N ILE A 37 0.05 -7.68 -6.96
CA ILE A 37 0.06 -9.11 -7.27
C ILE A 37 1.43 -9.53 -7.79
N GLU A 38 1.92 -8.86 -8.83
CA GLU A 38 3.19 -9.21 -9.44
C GLU A 38 4.37 -9.01 -8.47
N ILE A 39 4.38 -7.92 -7.69
CA ILE A 39 5.36 -7.71 -6.62
C ILE A 39 5.28 -8.87 -5.65
N GLY A 40 4.07 -9.28 -5.27
CA GLY A 40 3.90 -10.28 -4.25
C GLY A 40 4.34 -11.67 -4.70
N GLU A 41 4.04 -12.03 -5.94
CA GLU A 41 4.52 -13.25 -6.59
C GLU A 41 6.04 -13.23 -6.77
N MET A 42 6.59 -12.11 -7.23
CA MET A 42 8.03 -11.92 -7.39
C MET A 42 8.75 -12.12 -6.05
N MET A 43 8.27 -11.49 -4.98
CA MET A 43 8.86 -11.64 -3.64
C MET A 43 8.70 -13.06 -3.11
N THR A 44 7.54 -13.69 -3.33
CA THR A 44 7.31 -15.08 -2.94
C THR A 44 8.27 -16.03 -3.65
N ASN A 45 8.47 -15.85 -4.96
CA ASN A 45 9.41 -16.65 -5.74
C ASN A 45 10.87 -16.38 -5.35
N TYR A 46 11.21 -15.11 -5.11
CA TYR A 46 12.54 -14.70 -4.65
C TYR A 46 12.93 -15.40 -3.35
N PHE A 47 12.01 -15.51 -2.38
CA PHE A 47 12.27 -16.20 -1.12
C PHE A 47 12.06 -17.72 -1.16
N LYS A 48 11.17 -18.25 -2.02
CA LYS A 48 11.01 -19.69 -2.23
C LYS A 48 12.19 -20.35 -2.96
N GLY A 49 12.85 -19.62 -3.86
CA GLY A 49 13.96 -20.12 -4.69
C GLY A 49 15.28 -20.36 -3.94
N GLY A 50 15.28 -20.47 -2.61
CA GLY A 50 16.47 -20.70 -1.80
C GLY A 50 17.24 -19.44 -1.36
N SER A 51 16.79 -18.24 -1.78
CA SER A 51 17.30 -16.97 -1.22
C SER A 51 16.73 -16.66 0.17
N GLY A 52 15.67 -17.36 0.57
CA GLY A 52 15.29 -17.49 1.98
C GLY A 52 16.24 -18.48 2.63
N TYR A 53 17.20 -17.98 3.39
CA TYR A 53 18.20 -18.74 4.13
C TYR A 53 17.64 -20.07 4.66
N GLY A 54 18.11 -21.18 4.07
CA GLY A 54 17.95 -22.51 4.64
C GLY A 54 18.58 -22.56 6.03
N ASP A 55 17.94 -23.29 6.93
CA ASP A 55 18.47 -23.68 8.25
C ASP A 55 18.72 -22.55 9.27
N GLY A 56 18.00 -21.41 9.16
CA GLY A 56 17.84 -20.47 10.28
C GLY A 56 19.02 -19.55 10.57
N GLN A 57 20.01 -19.48 9.69
CA GLN A 57 21.15 -18.58 9.84
C GLN A 57 20.83 -17.19 9.25
N ARG A 58 20.95 -16.15 10.09
CA ARG A 58 20.67 -14.77 9.67
C ARG A 58 21.73 -14.31 8.64
N PRO A 59 21.32 -13.67 7.52
CA PRO A 59 22.25 -13.10 6.54
C PRO A 59 23.31 -12.20 7.17
N SER A 60 24.51 -12.16 6.58
CA SER A 60 25.46 -11.11 6.92
C SER A 60 24.91 -9.74 6.50
N GLN A 61 25.39 -8.65 7.13
CA GLN A 61 24.93 -7.29 6.79
C GLN A 61 25.17 -6.97 5.30
N GLU A 62 26.26 -7.44 4.74
CA GLU A 62 26.60 -7.25 3.32
C GLU A 62 25.64 -8.02 2.40
N GLN A 63 25.31 -9.25 2.76
CA GLN A 63 24.29 -10.04 2.03
C GLN A 63 22.91 -9.39 2.11
N MET A 64 22.52 -8.81 3.26
CA MET A 64 21.27 -8.05 3.35
C MET A 64 21.27 -6.83 2.42
N ARG A 65 22.39 -6.11 2.33
CA ARG A 65 22.52 -4.95 1.42
C ARG A 65 22.40 -5.37 -0.05
N GLN A 66 23.09 -6.45 -0.44
CA GLN A 66 23.02 -6.98 -1.80
C GLN A 66 21.61 -7.46 -2.15
N MET A 67 20.94 -8.18 -1.25
CA MET A 67 19.54 -8.57 -1.43
C MET A 67 18.62 -7.36 -1.55
N GLY A 68 18.80 -6.34 -0.70
CA GLY A 68 18.01 -5.11 -0.78
C GLY A 68 18.19 -4.40 -2.12
N ALA A 69 19.41 -4.36 -2.66
CA ALA A 69 19.70 -3.78 -3.96
C ALA A 69 19.05 -4.58 -5.11
N ASP A 70 19.16 -5.91 -5.09
CA ASP A 70 18.56 -6.78 -6.09
C ASP A 70 17.02 -6.72 -6.06
N ILE A 71 16.41 -6.73 -4.86
CA ILE A 71 14.98 -6.53 -4.67
C ILE A 71 14.54 -5.17 -5.22
N ASN A 72 15.24 -4.08 -4.88
CA ASN A 72 14.91 -2.75 -5.39
C ASN A 72 15.03 -2.67 -6.92
N ALA A 73 16.03 -3.31 -7.52
CA ALA A 73 16.19 -3.36 -8.97
C ALA A 73 15.03 -4.12 -9.64
N LYS A 74 14.66 -5.30 -9.11
CA LYS A 74 13.52 -6.08 -9.61
C LYS A 74 12.19 -5.35 -9.43
N LEU A 75 11.98 -4.70 -8.28
CA LEU A 75 10.79 -3.89 -8.01
C LEU A 75 10.68 -2.72 -8.98
N THR A 76 11.79 -2.01 -9.20
CA THR A 76 11.82 -0.87 -10.14
C THR A 76 11.47 -1.32 -11.56
N ALA A 77 12.06 -2.42 -12.02
CA ALA A 77 11.79 -2.97 -13.35
C ALA A 77 10.34 -3.47 -13.51
N LEU A 78 9.75 -4.02 -12.46
CA LEU A 78 8.37 -4.49 -12.45
C LEU A 78 7.40 -3.31 -12.46
N LEU A 79 7.59 -2.33 -11.58
CA LEU A 79 6.74 -1.14 -11.49
C LEU A 79 6.77 -0.32 -12.79
N ALA A 80 7.90 -0.27 -13.48
CA ALA A 80 8.00 0.40 -14.77
C ALA A 80 7.06 -0.18 -15.84
N LYS A 81 6.71 -1.48 -15.76
CA LYS A 81 5.72 -2.10 -16.66
C LYS A 81 4.32 -1.55 -16.47
N HIS A 82 4.05 -1.09 -15.25
CA HIS A 82 2.80 -0.45 -14.86
C HIS A 82 2.94 1.07 -14.88
N GLU A 83 3.98 1.65 -15.52
CA GLU A 83 4.21 3.10 -15.55
C GLU A 83 4.36 3.75 -14.16
N LEU A 84 4.76 2.96 -13.16
CA LEU A 84 4.99 3.41 -11.80
C LEU A 84 6.48 3.47 -11.47
N THR A 85 6.87 4.47 -10.69
CA THR A 85 8.15 4.46 -9.99
C THR A 85 7.99 3.86 -8.58
N LEU A 86 9.10 3.43 -7.99
CA LEU A 86 9.10 2.87 -6.63
C LEU A 86 8.56 3.87 -5.59
N ASP A 87 8.89 5.15 -5.73
CA ASP A 87 8.44 6.20 -4.81
C ASP A 87 6.95 6.51 -4.99
N GLN A 88 6.46 6.60 -6.24
CA GLN A 88 5.03 6.76 -6.51
C GLN A 88 4.22 5.61 -5.92
N TYR A 89 4.65 4.37 -6.16
CA TYR A 89 3.97 3.21 -5.60
C TYR A 89 3.96 3.25 -4.07
N ARG A 90 5.08 3.57 -3.42
CA ARG A 90 5.16 3.68 -1.95
C ARG A 90 4.26 4.77 -1.39
N GLN A 91 4.18 5.92 -2.06
CA GLN A 91 3.39 7.05 -1.59
C GLN A 91 1.89 6.85 -1.80
N ARG A 92 1.48 6.32 -2.97
CA ARG A 92 0.07 6.18 -3.36
C ARG A 92 -0.57 4.86 -2.92
N SER A 93 0.20 3.78 -2.80
CA SER A 93 -0.37 2.47 -2.43
C SER A 93 -1.18 2.48 -1.12
N PRO A 94 -0.79 3.19 -0.04
CA PRO A 94 -1.61 3.23 1.16
C PRO A 94 -2.98 3.87 0.93
N GLU A 95 -3.06 4.89 0.08
CA GLU A 95 -4.30 5.60 -0.24
C GLU A 95 -5.19 4.73 -1.15
N VAL A 96 -4.61 4.13 -2.19
CA VAL A 96 -5.34 3.24 -3.11
C VAL A 96 -5.88 2.01 -2.40
N PHE A 97 -5.07 1.37 -1.54
CA PHE A 97 -5.50 0.19 -0.78
C PHE A 97 -6.33 0.51 0.47
N ALA A 98 -6.45 1.79 0.87
CA ALA A 98 -7.41 2.21 1.89
C ALA A 98 -8.85 2.21 1.35
N ASP A 99 -9.04 2.39 0.04
CA ASP A 99 -10.32 2.22 -0.63
C ASP A 99 -10.63 0.72 -0.86
N ASP A 100 -10.89 0.02 0.25
CA ASP A 100 -11.19 -1.41 0.25
C ASP A 100 -12.44 -1.74 -0.57
N ALA A 101 -13.39 -0.81 -0.70
CA ALA A 101 -14.58 -0.98 -1.52
C ALA A 101 -14.23 -1.03 -3.02
N ALA A 102 -13.43 -0.07 -3.51
CA ALA A 102 -12.99 -0.06 -4.90
C ALA A 102 -12.11 -1.27 -5.23
N VAL A 103 -11.19 -1.65 -4.34
CA VAL A 103 -10.35 -2.85 -4.51
C VAL A 103 -11.21 -4.11 -4.55
N LYS A 104 -12.17 -4.28 -3.63
CA LYS A 104 -13.06 -5.45 -3.62
C LYS A 104 -13.96 -5.50 -4.85
N GLN A 105 -14.45 -4.36 -5.30
CA GLN A 105 -15.24 -4.29 -6.53
C GLN A 105 -14.41 -4.75 -7.73
N TYR A 106 -13.21 -4.19 -7.92
CA TYR A 106 -12.30 -4.57 -8.99
C TYR A 106 -11.96 -6.06 -8.95
N LEU A 107 -11.58 -6.60 -7.78
CA LEU A 107 -11.30 -8.03 -7.63
C LEU A 107 -12.56 -8.91 -7.83
N GLY A 108 -13.75 -8.39 -7.54
CA GLY A 108 -15.01 -9.07 -7.83
C GLY A 108 -15.28 -9.23 -9.33
N GLU A 109 -14.86 -8.24 -10.13
CA GLU A 109 -14.95 -8.26 -11.59
C GLU A 109 -13.83 -9.12 -12.23
N HIS A 110 -12.74 -9.35 -11.50
CA HIS A 110 -11.56 -10.11 -11.96
C HIS A 110 -11.24 -11.31 -11.05
N PRO A 111 -11.95 -12.45 -11.20
CA PRO A 111 -11.81 -13.60 -10.31
C PRO A 111 -10.42 -14.25 -10.35
N ASP A 112 -9.71 -14.20 -11.49
CA ASP A 112 -8.34 -14.68 -11.62
C ASP A 112 -7.36 -13.83 -10.81
N LEU A 113 -7.49 -12.50 -10.86
CA LEU A 113 -6.68 -11.57 -10.09
C LEU A 113 -6.99 -11.68 -8.59
N LYS A 114 -8.26 -11.87 -8.24
CA LYS A 114 -8.69 -12.11 -6.85
C LYS A 114 -7.99 -13.30 -6.23
N GLN A 115 -7.99 -14.44 -6.91
CA GLN A 115 -7.33 -15.65 -6.41
C GLN A 115 -5.84 -15.41 -6.15
N ARG A 116 -5.15 -14.73 -7.08
CA ARG A 116 -3.73 -14.41 -6.95
C ARG A 116 -3.48 -13.42 -5.81
N TYR A 117 -4.32 -12.39 -5.68
CA TYR A 117 -4.25 -11.38 -4.63
C TYR A 117 -4.43 -11.96 -3.22
N GLU A 118 -5.41 -12.85 -3.05
CA GLU A 118 -5.70 -13.53 -1.79
C GLU A 118 -4.62 -14.55 -1.40
N ALA A 119 -3.92 -15.12 -2.39
CA ALA A 119 -2.80 -16.04 -2.16
C ALA A 119 -1.49 -15.33 -1.74
N LEU A 120 -1.41 -14.00 -1.86
CA LEU A 120 -0.22 -13.25 -1.46
C LEU A 120 -0.08 -13.27 0.07
N PRO A 121 1.16 -13.32 0.60
CA PRO A 121 1.41 -13.13 2.03
C PRO A 121 1.29 -11.64 2.39
N LEU A 122 0.08 -11.08 2.32
CA LEU A 122 -0.21 -9.65 2.47
C LEU A 122 0.30 -9.07 3.80
N ASP A 123 0.32 -9.87 4.87
CA ASP A 123 0.85 -9.50 6.19
C ASP A 123 2.34 -9.15 6.13
N ARG A 124 3.10 -9.79 5.24
CA ARG A 124 4.54 -9.53 5.03
C ARG A 124 4.80 -8.39 4.06
N MET A 125 3.79 -7.93 3.34
CA MET A 125 3.89 -6.91 2.29
C MET A 125 3.45 -5.52 2.77
N GLY A 126 3.33 -5.33 4.09
CA GLY A 126 3.01 -4.02 4.67
C GLY A 126 1.66 -3.49 4.22
N ARG A 127 0.60 -4.32 4.28
CA ARG A 127 -0.77 -3.80 4.18
C ARG A 127 -0.92 -2.76 5.29
N GLY A 128 -0.99 -1.47 4.93
CA GLY A 128 -1.02 -0.32 5.83
C GLY A 128 -2.31 -0.26 6.66
N GLY A 129 -2.53 -1.26 7.49
CA GLY A 129 -3.76 -1.50 8.23
C GLY A 129 -3.61 -2.69 9.15
N SER A 130 -2.67 -2.62 10.09
CA SER A 130 -2.80 -3.39 11.33
C SER A 130 -3.72 -2.62 12.28
N THR A 131 -5.02 -2.63 11.97
CA THR A 131 -6.04 -2.64 13.01
C THR A 131 -6.20 -4.09 13.45
N GLY A 132 -5.21 -4.56 14.20
CA GLY A 132 -5.13 -5.94 14.69
C GLY A 132 -4.68 -5.98 16.14
N ARG A 133 -5.55 -5.50 17.03
CA ARG A 133 -5.56 -5.91 18.44
C ARG A 133 -5.55 -7.44 18.51
N GLY A 134 -4.76 -7.97 19.44
CA GLY A 134 -4.94 -9.32 19.97
C GLY A 134 -3.61 -9.97 20.34
N TYR A 135 -3.45 -10.65 21.46
CA TYR A 135 -4.27 -10.89 22.65
C TYR A 135 -3.27 -11.20 23.77
#